data_AF-A0A7D7S897-F1
#
_entry.id   AF-A0A7D7S897-F1
#
_cell.length_a   1.000
_cell.length_b   1.000
_cell.length_c   1.000
_cell.angle_alpha   90.00
_cell.angle_beta   90.00
_cell.angle_gamma   90.00
#
_symmetry.space_group_name_H-M   'P 1'
#
loop_
_entity.id
_entity.type
_entity.pdbx_description
1 polymer ?
#
loop_
_entity_poly.entity_id
_entity_poly.type
_entity_poly.pdbx_seq_one_letter_code
_entity_poly.pdbx_strand_id
1 'polypeptide(L)'
;MASWTGTSHGFANLANARNDGFLVLDEIGQANPRHVSQTAYAVINGIAKIQGAKDGGNREISRWRVLLFSTGEKPMDIFLEAAKADWNAGQAARLPSLPSDAGKGKGIFDTLHGYEKGSHLAEAIAGAAARCHGTAGRAFVRLLLDNPAALDEIRSLQADFMAALPDMDGQARTVAARFSLAAAALEMAARHGITGLAGGLAFPAVKQCFDAWLERAGTGKFEDRKIMENALEFSQRYFDSERFMPLPSHHSFYSPTNFAGYRKKALHAENDSFYILPAVFVEEICRDFDKGKVCAVLHAASWLKYNAKGNRWQHQIKGKGRFYLICGVLPPSELEESDEL
;
A
#
# COMPACT_ATOMS: atom_id res chain seq x y z
N MET A 1 -15.96 6.04 -17.83
CA MET A 1 -14.80 6.30 -16.96
C MET A 1 -14.92 7.75 -16.49
N ALA A 2 -14.57 8.05 -15.25
CA ALA A 2 -14.50 9.43 -14.75
C ALA A 2 -13.13 9.65 -14.10
N SER A 3 -12.65 10.89 -14.01
CA SER A 3 -11.43 11.22 -13.26
C SER A 3 -11.75 11.45 -11.78
N TRP A 4 -10.71 11.50 -10.94
CA TRP A 4 -10.83 11.91 -9.53
C TRP A 4 -11.08 13.41 -9.32
N THR A 5 -11.21 14.20 -10.39
CA THR A 5 -11.52 15.64 -10.30
C THR A 5 -13.02 15.86 -10.20
N GLY A 6 -13.49 16.27 -9.02
CA GLY A 6 -14.91 16.57 -8.79
C GLY A 6 -15.19 17.00 -7.35
N THR A 7 -16.45 17.34 -7.08
CA THR A 7 -16.91 17.63 -5.71
C THR A 7 -17.46 16.35 -5.08
N SER A 8 -17.42 16.25 -3.74
CA SER A 8 -17.97 15.08 -3.04
C SER A 8 -19.46 14.84 -3.35
N HIS A 9 -20.23 15.91 -3.61
CA HIS A 9 -21.62 15.77 -4.06
C HIS A 9 -21.73 15.21 -5.48
N GLY A 10 -20.86 15.65 -6.40
CA GLY A 10 -20.78 15.09 -7.75
C GLY A 10 -20.46 13.60 -7.73
N PHE A 11 -19.52 13.17 -6.89
CA PHE A 11 -19.18 11.75 -6.73
C PHE A 11 -20.29 10.93 -6.09
N ALA A 12 -21.02 11.48 -5.12
CA ALA A 12 -22.20 10.82 -4.57
C ALA A 12 -23.28 10.59 -5.64
N ASN A 13 -23.54 11.60 -6.48
CA ASN A 13 -24.49 11.48 -7.60
C ASN A 13 -24.00 10.46 -8.64
N LEU A 14 -22.69 10.45 -8.93
CA LEU A 14 -22.08 9.49 -9.85
C LEU A 14 -22.19 8.05 -9.31
N ALA A 15 -21.91 7.84 -8.02
CA ALA A 15 -22.04 6.53 -7.39
C ALA A 15 -23.51 6.07 -7.34
N ASN A 16 -24.45 6.98 -7.05
CA ASN A 16 -25.87 6.67 -7.08
C ASN A 16 -26.36 6.29 -8.49
N ALA A 17 -25.91 7.01 -9.53
CA ALA A 17 -26.20 6.67 -10.93
C ALA A 17 -25.58 5.33 -11.38
N ARG A 18 -24.62 4.81 -10.63
CA ARG A 18 -23.95 3.53 -10.85
C ARG A 18 -24.31 2.49 -9.79
N ASN A 19 -25.41 2.69 -9.07
CA ASN A 19 -25.83 1.78 -8.01
C ASN A 19 -25.94 0.32 -8.55
N ASP A 20 -25.47 -0.63 -7.74
CA ASP A 20 -25.29 -2.04 -8.06
C ASP A 20 -24.39 -2.32 -9.28
N GLY A 21 -23.56 -1.35 -9.65
CA GLY A 21 -22.67 -1.41 -10.80
C GLY A 21 -21.21 -1.13 -10.48
N PHE A 22 -20.46 -0.89 -11.55
CA PHE A 22 -19.02 -0.64 -11.53
C PHE A 22 -18.72 0.85 -11.74
N LEU A 23 -17.92 1.42 -10.83
CA LEU A 23 -17.46 2.79 -10.87
C LEU A 23 -15.93 2.80 -11.08
N VAL A 24 -15.49 3.42 -12.17
CA VAL A 24 -14.07 3.56 -12.51
C VAL A 24 -13.67 5.02 -12.37
N LEU A 25 -12.73 5.28 -11.47
CA LEU A 25 -12.12 6.59 -11.23
C LEU A 25 -10.65 6.56 -11.65
N ASP A 26 -10.33 7.25 -12.72
CA ASP A 26 -9.01 7.25 -13.33
C ASP A 26 -8.11 8.35 -12.76
N GLU A 27 -6.82 8.03 -12.69
CA GLU A 27 -5.69 8.88 -12.32
C GLU A 27 -5.90 9.68 -11.02
N ILE A 28 -5.70 9.00 -9.88
CA ILE A 28 -5.83 9.62 -8.57
C ILE A 28 -4.84 10.77 -8.33
N GLY A 29 -3.68 10.75 -9.00
CA GLY A 29 -2.64 11.76 -8.86
C GLY A 29 -3.08 13.16 -9.28
N GLN A 30 -4.14 13.29 -10.09
CA GLN A 30 -4.67 14.57 -10.54
C GLN A 30 -5.56 15.29 -9.51
N ALA A 31 -5.97 14.61 -8.43
CA ALA A 31 -6.91 15.16 -7.47
C ALA A 31 -6.25 15.64 -6.17
N ASN A 32 -6.93 16.53 -5.45
CA ASN A 32 -6.47 16.93 -4.12
C ASN A 32 -6.63 15.75 -3.14
N PRO A 33 -5.56 15.29 -2.45
CA PRO A 33 -5.62 14.13 -1.56
C PRO A 33 -6.68 14.22 -0.46
N ARG A 34 -6.94 15.41 0.10
CA ARG A 34 -7.99 15.57 1.12
C ARG A 34 -9.39 15.35 0.54
N HIS A 35 -9.62 15.82 -0.68
CA HIS A 35 -10.89 15.58 -1.38
C HIS A 35 -11.03 14.10 -1.76
N VAL A 36 -9.94 13.44 -2.15
CA VAL A 36 -9.90 12.01 -2.43
C VAL A 36 -10.28 11.20 -1.21
N SER A 37 -9.66 11.42 -0.04
CA SER A 37 -9.99 10.69 1.20
C SER A 37 -11.48 10.81 1.56
N GLN A 38 -12.01 12.03 1.57
CA GLN A 38 -13.43 12.28 1.89
C GLN A 38 -14.38 11.65 0.87
N THR A 39 -14.05 11.76 -0.42
CA THR A 39 -14.85 11.24 -1.52
C THR A 39 -14.84 9.72 -1.54
N ALA A 40 -13.66 9.10 -1.46
CA ALA A 40 -13.49 7.66 -1.39
C ALA A 40 -14.27 7.11 -0.21
N TYR A 41 -14.18 7.74 0.96
CA TYR A 41 -14.95 7.33 2.13
C TYR A 41 -16.46 7.35 1.89
N ALA A 42 -17.01 8.45 1.35
CA ALA A 42 -18.43 8.56 1.07
C ALA A 42 -18.90 7.52 0.04
N VAL A 43 -18.17 7.37 -1.07
CA VAL A 43 -18.47 6.43 -2.15
C VAL A 43 -18.43 5.00 -1.64
N ILE A 44 -17.39 4.62 -0.89
CA ILE A 44 -17.21 3.28 -0.31
C ILE A 44 -18.28 2.97 0.76
N ASN A 45 -18.74 3.97 1.51
CA ASN A 45 -19.77 3.77 2.52
C ASN A 45 -21.18 3.62 1.95
N GLY A 46 -21.41 4.06 0.72
CA GLY A 46 -22.70 3.81 0.07
C GLY A 46 -23.82 4.75 0.50
N ILE A 47 -23.53 5.89 1.11
CA ILE A 47 -24.56 6.77 1.69
C ILE A 47 -24.25 8.24 1.37
N ALA A 48 -25.26 8.95 0.85
CA ALA A 48 -25.19 10.40 0.65
C ALA A 48 -25.15 11.15 1.98
N LYS A 49 -24.47 12.30 2.00
CA LYS A 49 -24.53 13.22 3.13
C LYS A 49 -25.98 13.67 3.37
N ILE A 50 -26.42 13.63 4.63
CA ILE A 50 -27.74 14.12 5.04
C ILE A 50 -27.84 15.62 4.72
N GLN A 51 -28.96 16.02 4.12
CA GLN A 51 -29.26 17.41 3.77
C GLN A 51 -30.62 17.80 4.32
N GLY A 52 -30.74 19.00 4.88
CA GLY A 52 -32.03 19.55 5.31
C GLY A 52 -32.95 19.84 4.11
N ALA A 53 -34.26 19.64 4.31
CA ALA A 53 -35.28 20.04 3.34
C ALA A 53 -35.68 21.51 3.54
N LYS A 54 -36.14 22.17 2.46
CA LYS A 54 -36.56 23.58 2.52
C LYS A 54 -37.76 23.81 3.45
N ASP A 55 -38.65 22.83 3.53
CA ASP A 55 -39.92 22.92 4.26
C ASP A 55 -39.85 22.31 5.67
N GLY A 56 -38.63 22.05 6.16
CA GLY A 56 -38.36 21.38 7.44
C GLY A 56 -38.09 19.87 7.29
N GLY A 57 -37.35 19.30 8.25
CA GLY A 57 -36.89 17.91 8.19
C GLY A 57 -35.66 17.70 7.28
N ASN A 58 -35.41 16.44 6.90
CA ASN A 58 -34.29 16.05 6.03
C ASN A 58 -34.81 15.58 4.66
N ARG A 59 -34.02 15.82 3.61
CA ARG A 59 -34.22 15.20 2.30
C ARG A 59 -34.04 13.68 2.39
N GLU A 60 -34.65 12.97 1.46
CA GLU A 60 -34.45 11.53 1.31
C GLU A 60 -32.96 11.21 1.11
N ILE A 61 -32.46 10.26 1.90
CA ILE A 61 -31.06 9.87 1.89
C ILE A 61 -30.86 8.86 0.76
N SER A 62 -30.11 9.25 -0.27
CA SER A 62 -29.68 8.31 -1.31
C SER A 62 -28.68 7.31 -0.74
N ARG A 63 -28.87 6.04 -1.10
CA ARG A 63 -27.96 4.94 -0.78
C ARG A 63 -27.55 4.22 -2.05
N TRP A 64 -26.32 3.73 -2.09
CA TRP A 64 -25.81 2.96 -3.21
C TRP A 64 -24.86 1.86 -2.75
N ARG A 65 -24.63 0.91 -3.64
CA ARG A 65 -23.62 -0.13 -3.54
C ARG A 65 -22.87 -0.16 -4.86
N VAL A 66 -21.58 0.18 -4.84
CA VAL A 66 -20.75 0.18 -6.05
C VAL A 66 -19.46 -0.58 -5.81
N LEU A 67 -18.99 -1.28 -6.83
CA LEU A 67 -17.61 -1.74 -6.88
C LEU A 67 -16.78 -0.62 -7.48
N LEU A 68 -15.87 -0.05 -6.67
CA LEU A 68 -14.99 1.04 -7.08
C LEU A 68 -13.64 0.48 -7.56
N PHE A 69 -13.19 0.95 -8.72
CA PHE A 69 -11.85 0.72 -9.24
C PHE A 69 -11.16 2.04 -9.49
N SER A 70 -9.89 2.14 -9.08
CA SER A 70 -9.07 3.32 -9.23
C SER A 70 -7.71 3.00 -9.83
N THR A 71 -7.14 3.95 -10.56
CA THR A 71 -5.77 3.90 -11.08
C THR A 71 -4.94 5.03 -10.48
N GLY A 72 -3.62 4.87 -10.49
CA GLY A 72 -2.66 5.88 -10.04
C GLY A 72 -1.24 5.32 -9.95
N GLU A 73 -0.26 6.21 -10.02
CA GLU A 73 1.17 5.85 -9.89
C GLU A 73 1.54 5.41 -8.48
N LYS A 74 0.94 6.07 -7.48
CA LYS A 74 1.14 5.77 -6.06
C LYS A 74 -0.10 5.10 -5.50
N PRO A 75 0.07 4.16 -4.57
CA PRO A 75 -1.08 3.55 -3.93
C PRO A 75 -1.76 4.52 -2.96
N MET A 76 -3.03 4.23 -2.66
CA MET A 76 -3.93 5.15 -1.95
C MET A 76 -3.39 5.62 -0.60
N ASP A 77 -2.85 4.69 0.19
CA ASP A 77 -2.22 4.94 1.49
C ASP A 77 -1.08 5.95 1.40
N ILE A 78 -0.10 5.71 0.52
CA ILE A 78 1.05 6.59 0.31
C ILE A 78 0.62 7.95 -0.25
N PHE A 79 -0.34 7.94 -1.18
CA PHE A 79 -0.87 9.17 -1.78
C PHE A 79 -1.58 10.08 -0.75
N LEU A 80 -2.36 9.50 0.17
CA LEU A 80 -3.07 10.24 1.20
C LEU A 80 -2.16 10.68 2.35
N GLU A 81 -1.17 9.86 2.71
CA GLU A 81 -0.19 10.17 3.75
C GLU A 81 0.63 11.41 3.41
N ALA A 82 1.04 11.58 2.15
CA ALA A 82 1.77 12.76 1.67
C ALA A 82 1.05 14.09 1.96
N ALA A 83 -0.27 14.07 2.13
CA ALA A 83 -1.10 15.23 2.45
C ALA A 83 -1.65 15.24 3.88
N LYS A 84 -1.21 14.30 4.73
CA LYS A 84 -1.73 14.08 6.08
C LYS A 84 -3.26 13.90 6.09
N ALA A 85 -3.79 13.19 5.09
CA ALA A 85 -5.20 12.86 5.00
C ALA A 85 -5.46 11.50 5.66
N ASP A 86 -6.59 11.37 6.34
CA ASP A 86 -6.92 10.13 7.05
C ASP A 86 -7.19 8.99 6.05
N TRP A 87 -6.54 7.86 6.29
CA TRP A 87 -6.82 6.59 5.62
C TRP A 87 -6.65 5.45 6.62
N ASN A 88 -7.76 4.94 7.14
CA ASN A 88 -7.74 3.89 8.14
C ASN A 88 -7.77 2.51 7.49
N ALA A 89 -7.37 1.52 8.29
CA ALA A 89 -7.21 0.15 7.82
C ALA A 89 -8.55 -0.52 7.42
N GLY A 90 -9.68 -0.03 7.94
CA GLY A 90 -11.01 -0.44 7.48
C GLY A 90 -11.37 0.09 6.09
N GLN A 91 -10.95 1.31 5.76
CA GLN A 91 -11.08 1.89 4.41
C GLN A 91 -10.12 1.18 3.43
N ALA A 92 -8.88 0.92 3.85
CA ALA A 92 -7.88 0.18 3.08
C ALA A 92 -8.38 -1.23 2.70
N ALA A 93 -9.05 -1.93 3.63
CA ALA A 93 -9.63 -3.24 3.35
C ALA A 93 -10.79 -3.20 2.34
N ARG A 94 -11.42 -2.04 2.13
CA ARG A 94 -12.51 -1.85 1.15
C ARG A 94 -12.02 -1.44 -0.23
N LEU A 95 -10.82 -0.89 -0.33
CA LEU A 95 -10.19 -0.49 -1.58
C LEU A 95 -8.72 -0.96 -1.59
N PRO A 96 -8.50 -2.30 -1.70
CA PRO A 96 -7.15 -2.87 -1.69
C PRO A 96 -6.37 -2.38 -2.90
N SER A 97 -5.14 -1.92 -2.67
CA SER A 97 -4.25 -1.44 -3.73
C SER A 97 -3.43 -2.60 -4.30
N LEU A 98 -3.48 -2.78 -5.62
CA LEU A 98 -2.73 -3.81 -6.35
C LEU A 98 -1.55 -3.18 -7.11
N PRO A 99 -0.37 -3.82 -7.13
CA PRO A 99 0.68 -3.43 -8.07
C PRO A 99 0.20 -3.64 -9.50
N SER A 100 0.51 -2.70 -10.40
CA SER A 100 0.10 -2.78 -11.80
C SER A 100 1.04 -3.63 -12.65
N ASP A 101 2.32 -3.74 -12.30
CA ASP A 101 3.28 -4.60 -13.00
C ASP A 101 3.03 -6.08 -12.69
N ALA A 102 2.87 -6.87 -13.74
CA ALA A 102 2.70 -8.32 -13.64
C ALA A 102 4.02 -9.07 -13.30
N GLY A 103 5.15 -8.36 -13.22
CA GLY A 103 6.45 -8.91 -12.85
C GLY A 103 7.09 -9.74 -13.98
N LYS A 104 6.62 -9.58 -15.21
CA LYS A 104 7.10 -10.31 -16.41
C LYS A 104 7.86 -9.42 -17.40
N GLY A 105 8.20 -8.20 -17.01
CA GLY A 105 8.88 -7.22 -17.88
C GLY A 105 8.00 -6.72 -19.04
N LYS A 106 6.68 -6.84 -18.91
CA LYS A 106 5.68 -6.53 -19.94
C LYS A 106 4.63 -5.51 -19.46
N GLY A 107 4.91 -4.83 -18.34
CA GLY A 107 3.96 -3.94 -17.68
C GLY A 107 2.79 -4.71 -17.10
N ILE A 108 1.56 -4.28 -17.40
CA ILE A 108 0.33 -4.87 -16.83
C ILE A 108 -0.03 -6.27 -17.36
N PHE A 109 0.74 -6.81 -18.30
CA PHE A 109 0.41 -8.05 -18.99
C PHE A 109 1.40 -9.17 -18.65
N ASP A 110 0.89 -10.37 -18.41
CA ASP A 110 1.72 -11.58 -18.36
C ASP A 110 2.12 -12.07 -19.76
N THR A 111 1.19 -11.99 -20.71
CA THR A 111 1.32 -12.52 -22.07
C THR A 111 0.85 -11.49 -23.09
N LEU A 112 1.62 -11.33 -24.18
CA LEU A 112 1.34 -10.32 -25.21
C LEU A 112 0.43 -10.81 -26.34
N HIS A 113 0.01 -12.08 -26.34
CA HIS A 113 -0.95 -12.64 -27.31
C HIS A 113 -0.63 -12.33 -28.79
N GLY A 114 0.64 -12.41 -29.17
CA GLY A 114 1.09 -12.16 -30.55
C GLY A 114 1.45 -10.71 -30.87
N TYR A 115 1.27 -9.78 -29.93
CA TYR A 115 1.77 -8.40 -30.07
C TYR A 115 3.24 -8.29 -29.67
N GLU A 116 3.96 -7.38 -30.33
CA GLU A 116 5.40 -7.16 -30.09
C GLU A 116 5.70 -6.50 -28.73
N LYS A 117 4.82 -5.61 -28.27
CA LYS A 117 4.98 -4.80 -27.05
C LYS A 117 3.67 -4.69 -26.28
N GLY A 118 3.77 -4.49 -24.96
CA GLY A 118 2.61 -4.25 -24.10
C GLY A 118 1.76 -3.05 -24.53
N SER A 119 2.39 -1.98 -25.04
CA SER A 119 1.68 -0.82 -25.58
C SER A 119 0.77 -1.17 -26.75
N HIS A 120 1.25 -1.99 -27.70
CA HIS A 120 0.46 -2.40 -28.86
C HIS A 120 -0.75 -3.25 -28.45
N LEU A 121 -0.57 -4.15 -27.47
CA LEU A 121 -1.69 -4.92 -26.92
C LEU A 121 -2.70 -4.00 -26.21
N ALA A 122 -2.24 -3.03 -25.42
CA ALA A 122 -3.10 -2.07 -24.73
C ALA A 122 -3.92 -1.23 -25.73
N GLU A 123 -3.29 -0.71 -26.79
CA GLU A 123 -3.95 0.03 -27.88
C GLU A 123 -4.99 -0.84 -28.60
N ALA A 124 -4.67 -2.10 -28.87
CA ALA A 124 -5.60 -3.03 -29.50
C ALA A 124 -6.83 -3.32 -28.62
N ILE A 125 -6.62 -3.55 -27.31
CA ILE A 125 -7.70 -3.75 -26.35
C ILE A 125 -8.57 -2.48 -26.26
N ALA A 126 -7.97 -1.30 -26.16
CA ALA A 126 -8.69 -0.03 -26.10
C ALA A 126 -9.54 0.20 -27.37
N GLY A 127 -8.95 -0.05 -28.55
CA GLY A 127 -9.67 0.04 -29.83
C GLY A 127 -10.83 -0.96 -29.94
N ALA A 128 -10.64 -2.19 -29.47
CA ALA A 128 -11.71 -3.19 -29.43
C ALA A 128 -12.82 -2.80 -28.46
N ALA A 129 -12.49 -2.34 -27.24
CA ALA A 129 -13.46 -1.90 -26.24
C ALA A 129 -14.27 -0.68 -26.69
N ALA A 130 -13.66 0.26 -27.43
CA ALA A 130 -14.36 1.40 -28.00
C ALA A 130 -15.48 0.97 -28.97
N ARG A 131 -15.24 -0.07 -29.78
CA ARG A 131 -16.22 -0.61 -30.73
C ARG A 131 -17.21 -1.59 -30.07
N CYS A 132 -16.74 -2.37 -29.11
CA CYS A 132 -17.47 -3.49 -28.52
C CYS A 132 -17.52 -3.34 -27.00
N HIS A 133 -18.59 -2.72 -26.47
CA HIS A 133 -18.77 -2.56 -25.02
C HIS A 133 -20.23 -2.80 -24.57
N GLY A 134 -20.39 -3.09 -23.27
CA GLY A 134 -21.69 -3.29 -22.62
C GLY A 134 -22.32 -4.67 -22.85
N THR A 135 -21.67 -5.59 -23.56
CA THR A 135 -22.23 -6.92 -23.87
C THR A 135 -22.16 -7.87 -22.67
N ALA A 136 -20.97 -8.10 -22.12
CA ALA A 136 -20.74 -9.09 -21.06
C ALA A 136 -21.59 -8.85 -19.81
N GLY A 137 -21.66 -7.60 -19.32
CA GLY A 137 -22.47 -7.26 -18.14
C GLY A 137 -23.96 -7.53 -18.32
N ARG A 138 -24.52 -7.23 -19.50
CA ARG A 138 -25.94 -7.52 -19.79
C ARG A 138 -26.21 -9.02 -19.90
N ALA A 139 -25.28 -9.77 -20.51
CA ALA A 139 -25.36 -11.23 -20.56
C ALA A 139 -25.29 -11.85 -19.16
N PHE A 140 -24.41 -11.34 -18.30
CA PHE A 140 -24.28 -11.81 -16.92
C PHE A 140 -25.54 -11.52 -16.09
N VAL A 141 -26.14 -10.34 -16.23
CA VAL A 141 -27.42 -10.03 -15.57
C VAL A 141 -28.54 -10.97 -16.03
N ARG A 142 -28.64 -11.26 -17.34
CA ARG A 142 -29.60 -12.26 -17.85
C ARG A 142 -29.34 -13.64 -17.26
N LEU A 143 -28.09 -14.09 -17.22
CA LEU A 143 -27.73 -15.35 -16.57
C LEU A 143 -28.24 -15.41 -15.12
N LEU A 144 -28.06 -14.34 -14.33
CA LEU A 144 -28.54 -14.30 -12.95
C LEU A 144 -30.07 -14.33 -12.83
N LEU A 145 -30.80 -13.77 -13.80
CA LEU A 145 -32.27 -13.73 -13.80
C LEU A 145 -32.88 -15.04 -14.30
N ASP A 146 -32.27 -15.64 -15.31
CA ASP A 146 -32.81 -16.79 -16.04
C ASP A 146 -32.36 -18.14 -15.43
N ASN A 147 -31.35 -18.13 -14.54
CA ASN A 147 -30.86 -19.32 -13.84
C ASN A 147 -31.16 -19.26 -12.34
N PRO A 148 -32.19 -19.98 -11.84
CA PRO A 148 -32.52 -20.05 -10.42
C PRO A 148 -31.38 -20.55 -9.52
N ALA A 149 -30.44 -21.33 -10.07
CA ALA A 149 -29.30 -21.86 -9.32
C ALA A 149 -28.09 -20.91 -9.29
N ALA A 150 -28.12 -19.78 -9.99
CA ALA A 150 -26.96 -18.89 -10.11
C ALA A 150 -26.49 -18.34 -8.76
N LEU A 151 -27.40 -18.05 -7.83
CA LEU A 151 -27.02 -17.59 -6.49
C LEU A 151 -26.28 -18.66 -5.70
N ASP A 152 -26.73 -19.91 -5.77
CA ASP A 152 -26.08 -21.03 -5.08
C ASP A 152 -24.73 -21.36 -5.72
N GLU A 153 -24.65 -21.29 -7.05
CA GLU A 153 -23.39 -21.47 -7.77
C GLU A 153 -22.35 -20.39 -7.41
N ILE A 154 -22.71 -19.10 -7.39
CA ILE A 154 -21.79 -18.04 -6.93
C ILE A 154 -21.33 -18.30 -5.51
N ARG A 155 -22.23 -18.68 -4.59
CA ARG A 155 -21.88 -18.96 -3.19
C ARG A 155 -20.91 -20.13 -3.08
N SER A 156 -21.14 -21.20 -3.85
CA SER A 156 -20.22 -22.34 -3.91
C SER A 156 -18.85 -21.92 -4.41
N LEU A 157 -18.80 -21.18 -5.53
CA LEU A 157 -17.54 -20.68 -6.09
C LEU A 157 -16.79 -19.75 -5.13
N GLN A 158 -17.49 -18.89 -4.39
CA GLN A 158 -16.87 -18.06 -3.36
C GLN A 158 -16.29 -18.91 -2.22
N ALA A 159 -17.01 -19.95 -1.78
CA ALA A 159 -16.53 -20.87 -0.74
C ALA A 159 -15.29 -21.65 -1.21
N ASP A 160 -15.30 -22.16 -2.45
CA ASP A 160 -14.19 -22.88 -3.05
C ASP A 160 -12.94 -21.99 -3.14
N PHE A 161 -13.10 -20.74 -3.60
CA PHE A 161 -11.99 -19.79 -3.66
C PHE A 161 -11.45 -19.48 -2.26
N MET A 162 -12.32 -19.22 -1.28
CA MET A 162 -11.90 -18.92 0.10
C MET A 162 -11.20 -20.10 0.76
N ALA A 163 -11.61 -21.34 0.48
CA ALA A 163 -10.98 -22.55 1.00
C ALA A 163 -9.55 -22.78 0.47
N ALA A 164 -9.22 -22.20 -0.68
CA ALA A 164 -7.89 -22.26 -1.29
C ALA A 164 -6.93 -21.18 -0.75
N LEU A 165 -7.41 -20.24 0.06
CA LEU A 165 -6.61 -19.19 0.68
C LEU A 165 -6.09 -19.65 2.07
N PRO A 166 -4.97 -19.09 2.55
CA PRO A 166 -4.54 -19.30 3.93
C PRO A 166 -5.60 -18.81 4.92
N ASP A 167 -5.57 -19.34 6.14
CA ASP A 167 -6.47 -18.88 7.21
C ASP A 167 -6.18 -17.41 7.54
N MET A 168 -7.25 -16.64 7.72
CA MET A 168 -7.20 -15.18 7.76
C MET A 168 -8.28 -14.61 8.68
N ASP A 169 -7.91 -13.55 9.39
CA ASP A 169 -8.81 -12.80 10.25
C ASP A 169 -8.92 -11.32 9.83
N GLY A 170 -9.83 -10.61 10.52
CA GLY A 170 -10.01 -9.17 10.41
C GLY A 170 -10.05 -8.61 8.99
N GLN A 171 -9.09 -7.75 8.67
CA GLN A 171 -9.01 -7.02 7.40
C GLN A 171 -8.61 -7.92 6.23
N ALA A 172 -7.71 -8.87 6.46
CA ALA A 172 -7.26 -9.79 5.41
C ALA A 172 -8.44 -10.64 4.91
N ARG A 173 -9.26 -11.15 5.83
CA ARG A 173 -10.51 -11.84 5.47
C ARG A 173 -11.50 -10.94 4.74
N THR A 174 -11.60 -9.67 5.14
CA THR A 174 -12.48 -8.66 4.51
C THR A 174 -12.07 -8.36 3.07
N VAL A 175 -10.76 -8.36 2.78
CA VAL A 175 -10.22 -8.23 1.43
C VAL A 175 -10.42 -9.52 0.63
N ALA A 176 -10.08 -10.67 1.20
CA ALA A 176 -10.28 -11.99 0.60
C ALA A 176 -11.72 -12.19 0.12
N ALA A 177 -12.72 -11.78 0.91
CA ALA A 177 -14.13 -11.85 0.52
C ALA A 177 -14.50 -11.03 -0.74
N ARG A 178 -13.76 -9.95 -1.04
CA ARG A 178 -13.96 -9.18 -2.29
C ARG A 178 -13.33 -9.90 -3.48
N PHE A 179 -12.12 -10.43 -3.29
CA PHE A 179 -11.45 -11.23 -4.32
C PHE A 179 -12.25 -12.50 -4.64
N SER A 180 -12.84 -13.15 -3.63
CA SER A 180 -13.69 -14.33 -3.85
C SER A 180 -14.92 -14.00 -4.68
N LEU A 181 -15.56 -12.85 -4.47
CA LEU A 181 -16.69 -12.41 -5.29
C LEU A 181 -16.27 -12.16 -6.75
N ALA A 182 -15.12 -11.53 -6.97
CA ALA A 182 -14.60 -11.29 -8.32
C ALA A 182 -14.21 -12.61 -9.01
N ALA A 183 -13.54 -13.53 -8.30
CA ALA A 183 -13.17 -14.85 -8.81
C ALA A 183 -14.41 -15.69 -9.17
N ALA A 184 -15.40 -15.74 -8.28
CA ALA A 184 -16.64 -16.47 -8.50
C ALA A 184 -17.43 -15.92 -9.70
N ALA A 185 -17.58 -14.60 -9.80
CA ALA A 185 -18.27 -13.98 -10.92
C ALA A 185 -17.55 -14.22 -12.26
N LEU A 186 -16.22 -14.13 -12.27
CA LEU A 186 -15.41 -14.39 -13.47
C LEU A 186 -15.46 -15.87 -13.89
N GLU A 187 -15.39 -16.78 -12.93
CA GLU A 187 -15.47 -18.23 -13.17
C GLU A 187 -16.84 -18.63 -13.72
N MET A 188 -17.92 -18.17 -13.09
CA MET A 188 -19.28 -18.37 -13.60
C MET A 188 -19.44 -17.80 -15.02
N ALA A 189 -18.98 -16.57 -15.25
CA ALA A 189 -19.06 -15.96 -16.57
C ALA A 189 -18.27 -16.75 -17.63
N ALA A 190 -17.13 -17.33 -17.28
CA ALA A 190 -16.36 -18.22 -18.15
C ALA A 190 -17.10 -19.53 -18.45
N ARG A 191 -17.63 -20.21 -17.43
CA ARG A 191 -18.40 -21.47 -17.57
C ARG A 191 -19.62 -21.32 -18.46
N HIS A 192 -20.27 -20.16 -18.41
CA HIS A 192 -21.42 -19.84 -19.25
C HIS A 192 -21.04 -19.17 -20.59
N GLY A 193 -19.76 -19.14 -20.95
CA GLY A 193 -19.29 -18.67 -22.25
C GLY A 193 -19.41 -17.16 -22.48
N ILE A 194 -19.60 -16.36 -21.42
CA ILE A 194 -19.79 -14.89 -21.52
C ILE A 194 -18.47 -14.19 -21.82
N THR A 195 -17.37 -14.64 -21.24
CA THR A 195 -16.04 -14.00 -21.37
C THR A 195 -15.22 -14.56 -22.53
N GLY A 196 -15.58 -15.74 -23.03
CA GLY A 196 -14.75 -16.52 -23.97
C GLY A 196 -13.50 -17.14 -23.34
N LEU A 197 -13.31 -17.00 -22.02
CA LEU A 197 -12.23 -17.67 -21.28
C LEU A 197 -12.61 -19.13 -21.00
N ALA A 198 -11.62 -20.00 -20.95
CA ALA A 198 -11.83 -21.37 -20.47
C ALA A 198 -12.16 -21.36 -18.97
N GLY A 199 -13.11 -22.23 -18.57
CA GLY A 199 -13.40 -22.46 -17.15
C GLY A 199 -12.16 -22.95 -16.39
N GLY A 200 -12.05 -22.58 -15.12
CA GLY A 200 -10.90 -22.89 -14.26
C GLY A 200 -9.75 -21.89 -14.32
N LEU A 201 -9.74 -20.95 -15.28
CA LEU A 201 -8.69 -19.92 -15.36
C LEU A 201 -8.90 -18.75 -14.40
N ALA A 202 -10.14 -18.51 -13.96
CA ALA A 202 -10.47 -17.34 -13.15
C ALA A 202 -9.80 -17.39 -11.77
N PHE A 203 -9.83 -18.55 -11.11
CA PHE A 203 -9.34 -18.70 -9.75
C PHE A 203 -7.82 -18.47 -9.65
N PRO A 204 -6.96 -19.12 -10.46
CA PRO A 204 -5.52 -18.86 -10.44
C PRO A 204 -5.18 -17.40 -10.73
N ALA A 205 -5.85 -16.78 -11.71
CA ALA A 205 -5.58 -15.39 -12.10
C ALA A 205 -5.95 -14.40 -10.98
N VAL A 206 -7.12 -14.56 -10.37
CA VAL A 206 -7.55 -13.69 -9.26
C VAL A 206 -6.73 -13.97 -7.99
N LYS A 207 -6.33 -15.23 -7.75
CA LYS A 207 -5.43 -15.60 -6.66
C LYS A 207 -4.06 -14.94 -6.80
N GLN A 208 -3.50 -14.89 -8.01
CA GLN A 208 -2.22 -14.19 -8.26
C GLN A 208 -2.30 -12.71 -7.85
N CYS A 209 -3.39 -12.01 -8.21
CA CYS A 209 -3.62 -10.63 -7.77
C CYS A 209 -3.77 -10.55 -6.25
N PHE A 210 -4.47 -11.49 -5.63
CA PHE A 210 -4.63 -11.54 -4.17
C PHE A 210 -3.30 -11.77 -3.46
N ASP A 211 -2.47 -12.70 -3.94
CA ASP A 211 -1.16 -13.00 -3.38
C ASP A 211 -0.24 -11.78 -3.48
N ALA A 212 -0.25 -11.06 -4.61
CA ALA A 212 0.50 -9.81 -4.78
C ALA A 212 0.00 -8.71 -3.81
N TRP A 213 -1.31 -8.61 -3.61
CA TRP A 213 -1.86 -7.73 -2.57
C TRP A 213 -1.43 -8.19 -1.16
N LEU A 214 -1.44 -9.48 -0.86
CA LEU A 214 -1.13 -10.03 0.45
C LEU A 214 0.35 -9.86 0.81
N GLU A 215 1.25 -10.11 -0.14
CA GLU A 215 2.67 -9.81 -0.02
C GLU A 215 2.85 -8.33 0.33
N ARG A 216 2.14 -7.45 -0.39
CA ARG A 216 2.11 -6.02 -0.09
C ARG A 216 1.48 -5.68 1.26
N ALA A 217 0.38 -6.29 1.65
CA ALA A 217 -0.30 -5.99 2.92
C ALA A 217 0.53 -6.49 4.11
N GLY A 218 1.25 -7.60 3.94
CA GLY A 218 2.26 -8.11 4.86
C GLY A 218 3.57 -7.32 4.85
N THR A 219 3.71 -6.33 3.96
CA THR A 219 4.89 -5.47 3.78
C THR A 219 5.16 -4.54 4.96
N GLY A 220 4.32 -4.53 6.01
CA GLY A 220 4.81 -4.08 7.32
C GLY A 220 6.16 -4.71 7.65
N LYS A 221 6.30 -6.04 7.47
CA LYS A 221 7.58 -6.76 7.66
C LYS A 221 8.63 -6.51 6.57
N PHE A 222 8.22 -6.18 5.34
CA PHE A 222 9.17 -5.89 4.24
C PHE A 222 9.70 -4.46 4.30
N GLU A 223 8.86 -3.46 4.62
CA GLU A 223 9.28 -2.10 4.94
C GLU A 223 10.21 -2.11 6.15
N ASP A 224 9.88 -2.86 7.20
CA ASP A 224 10.76 -3.03 8.36
C ASP A 224 12.12 -3.61 7.94
N ARG A 225 12.14 -4.64 7.06
CA ARG A 225 13.37 -5.19 6.50
C ARG A 225 14.16 -4.15 5.69
N LYS A 226 13.49 -3.37 4.83
CA LYS A 226 14.15 -2.34 4.00
C LYS A 226 14.71 -1.20 4.85
N ILE A 227 14.01 -0.83 5.94
CA ILE A 227 14.49 0.12 6.93
C ILE A 227 15.76 -0.41 7.61
N MET A 228 15.78 -1.68 8.01
CA MET A 228 16.97 -2.32 8.58
C MET A 228 18.13 -2.35 7.58
N GLU A 229 17.88 -2.68 6.32
CA GLU A 229 18.90 -2.65 5.25
C GLU A 229 19.49 -1.26 5.03
N ASN A 230 18.66 -0.20 4.97
CA ASN A 230 19.14 1.18 4.82
C ASN A 230 20.03 1.61 5.99
N ALA A 231 19.62 1.28 7.23
CA ALA A 231 20.40 1.57 8.42
C ALA A 231 21.71 0.78 8.46
N LEU A 232 21.69 -0.49 8.03
CA LEU A 232 22.89 -1.33 7.92
C LEU A 232 23.89 -0.80 6.89
N GLU A 233 23.41 -0.50 5.69
CA GLU A 233 24.24 0.07 4.62
C GLU A 233 24.91 1.36 5.09
N PHE A 234 24.14 2.26 5.71
CA PHE A 234 24.65 3.51 6.25
C PHE A 234 25.73 3.27 7.32
N SER A 235 25.45 2.37 8.27
CA SER A 235 26.32 2.09 9.41
C SER A 235 27.64 1.48 8.97
N GLN A 236 27.61 0.42 8.15
CA GLN A 236 28.80 -0.24 7.63
C GLN A 236 29.64 0.70 6.76
N ARG A 237 28.99 1.53 5.94
CA ARG A 237 29.68 2.43 5.02
C ARG A 237 30.35 3.62 5.70
N TYR A 238 29.71 4.17 6.74
CA TYR A 238 30.13 5.47 7.28
C TYR A 238 30.67 5.44 8.71
N PHE A 239 30.47 4.38 9.50
CA PHE A 239 30.91 4.36 10.90
C PHE A 239 32.41 4.69 11.05
N ASP A 240 33.26 4.08 10.22
CA ASP A 240 34.70 4.30 10.27
C ASP A 240 35.20 5.51 9.45
N SER A 241 34.30 6.23 8.77
CA SER A 241 34.62 7.36 7.91
C SER A 241 34.90 8.67 8.66
N GLU A 242 35.52 9.64 7.97
CA GLU A 242 35.78 10.99 8.49
C GLU A 242 34.49 11.80 8.77
N ARG A 243 33.33 11.33 8.32
CA ARG A 243 32.03 11.98 8.60
C ARG A 243 31.67 11.91 10.08
N PHE A 244 32.22 10.94 10.82
CA PHE A 244 31.95 10.73 12.24
C PHE A 244 33.20 11.03 13.09
N MET A 245 33.12 12.07 13.90
CA MET A 245 34.22 12.46 14.79
C MET A 245 34.27 11.58 16.05
N PRO A 246 35.46 11.14 16.52
CA PRO A 246 35.57 10.35 17.73
C PRO A 246 35.15 11.15 18.98
N LEU A 247 34.51 10.47 19.93
CA LEU A 247 34.24 10.95 21.29
C LEU A 247 35.12 10.23 22.31
N PRO A 248 35.75 10.97 23.25
CA PRO A 248 35.75 12.44 23.38
C PRO A 248 36.51 13.13 22.24
N SER A 249 35.96 14.22 21.71
CA SER A 249 36.60 14.98 20.63
C SER A 249 37.64 15.94 21.22
N HIS A 250 38.91 15.79 20.88
CA HIS A 250 39.94 16.77 21.23
C HIS A 250 39.71 18.10 20.50
N HIS A 251 40.11 19.22 21.13
CA HIS A 251 39.82 20.59 20.68
C HIS A 251 40.45 20.97 19.31
N SER A 252 41.27 20.09 18.73
CA SER A 252 42.07 20.31 17.52
C SER A 252 41.45 19.75 16.23
N PHE A 253 40.25 19.18 16.26
CA PHE A 253 39.63 18.63 15.06
C PHE A 253 38.86 19.69 14.26
N TYR A 254 39.23 19.88 13.00
CA TYR A 254 38.44 20.62 12.01
C TYR A 254 37.08 19.92 11.80
N SER A 255 36.01 20.70 11.64
CA SER A 255 34.69 20.16 11.31
C SER A 255 34.73 19.60 9.88
N PRO A 256 34.49 18.29 9.66
CA PRO A 256 34.52 17.70 8.33
C PRO A 256 33.53 18.37 7.38
N THR A 257 33.88 18.48 6.09
CA THR A 257 33.03 19.07 5.05
C THR A 257 31.67 18.37 4.90
N ASN A 258 31.60 17.08 5.25
CA ASN A 258 30.37 16.29 5.23
C ASN A 258 30.10 15.65 6.60
N PHE A 259 30.14 16.47 7.66
CA PHE A 259 29.93 16.04 9.04
C PHE A 259 28.55 15.38 9.23
N ALA A 260 28.55 14.13 9.70
CA ALA A 260 27.34 13.34 9.96
C ALA A 260 27.06 13.12 11.45
N GLY A 261 28.06 13.33 12.31
CA GLY A 261 27.88 13.20 13.75
C GLY A 261 29.14 12.72 14.48
N TYR A 262 28.93 12.01 15.57
CA TYR A 262 30.00 11.53 16.43
C TYR A 262 29.99 10.02 16.57
N ARG A 263 31.14 9.39 16.76
CA ARG A 263 31.28 7.97 17.08
C ARG A 263 32.00 7.76 18.40
N LYS A 264 31.68 6.67 19.09
CA LYS A 264 32.39 6.20 20.27
C LYS A 264 32.72 4.74 20.05
N LYS A 265 34.01 4.42 19.98
CA LYS A 265 34.48 3.04 19.98
C LYS A 265 34.52 2.52 21.41
N ALA A 266 34.01 1.31 21.62
CA ALA A 266 34.06 0.61 22.89
C ALA A 266 35.20 -0.41 22.91
N LEU A 267 35.34 -1.16 24.01
CA LEU A 267 36.33 -2.23 24.14
C LEU A 267 36.01 -3.41 23.20
N HIS A 268 34.72 -3.64 22.96
CA HIS A 268 34.18 -4.66 22.06
C HIS A 268 33.35 -3.98 20.97
N ALA A 269 33.50 -4.44 19.72
CA ALA A 269 32.90 -3.80 18.54
C ALA A 269 31.36 -3.77 18.57
N GLU A 270 30.73 -4.76 19.21
CA GLU A 270 29.27 -4.78 19.46
C GLU A 270 28.76 -3.59 20.28
N ASN A 271 29.64 -2.96 21.07
CA ASN A 271 29.32 -1.85 21.97
C ASN A 271 29.69 -0.49 21.39
N ASP A 272 30.15 -0.45 20.14
CA ASP A 272 30.37 0.79 19.42
C ASP A 272 29.08 1.60 19.32
N SER A 273 29.16 2.91 19.16
CA SER A 273 27.96 3.74 19.01
C SER A 273 28.20 4.98 18.18
N PHE A 274 27.17 5.43 17.49
CA PHE A 274 27.21 6.65 16.72
C PHE A 274 25.99 7.54 17.01
N TYR A 275 26.29 8.81 17.17
CA TYR A 275 25.36 9.91 17.41
C TYR A 275 25.19 10.67 16.10
N ILE A 276 24.08 10.41 15.41
CA ILE A 276 23.80 10.87 14.06
C ILE A 276 23.04 12.20 14.10
N LEU A 277 23.44 13.15 13.27
CA LEU A 277 22.73 14.40 13.10
C LEU A 277 21.29 14.17 12.63
N PRO A 278 20.31 14.94 13.13
CA PRO A 278 18.92 14.77 12.70
C PRO A 278 18.69 14.89 11.20
N ALA A 279 19.37 15.81 10.51
CA ALA A 279 19.26 15.97 9.06
C ALA A 279 19.74 14.72 8.32
N VAL A 280 20.94 14.24 8.66
CA VAL A 280 21.53 13.03 8.08
C VAL A 280 20.69 11.78 8.36
N PHE A 281 20.16 11.65 9.58
CA PHE A 281 19.28 10.53 9.92
C PHE A 281 18.04 10.50 9.02
N VAL A 282 17.43 11.66 8.75
CA VAL A 282 16.26 11.74 7.88
C VAL A 282 16.64 11.52 6.41
N GLU A 283 17.68 12.18 5.92
CA GLU A 283 18.06 12.16 4.50
C GLU A 283 18.63 10.81 4.06
N GLU A 284 19.44 10.16 4.89
CA GLU A 284 20.24 9.01 4.46
C GLU A 284 19.77 7.67 5.03
N ILE A 285 19.16 7.67 6.23
CA ILE A 285 18.61 6.45 6.86
C ILE A 285 17.11 6.35 6.61
N CYS A 286 16.33 7.40 6.91
CA CYS A 286 14.88 7.37 6.66
C CYS A 286 14.58 7.33 5.15
N ARG A 287 15.27 8.16 4.35
CA ARG A 287 15.04 8.28 2.89
C ARG A 287 13.54 8.53 2.62
N ASP A 288 12.87 7.58 1.97
CA ASP A 288 11.45 7.63 1.61
C ASP A 288 10.50 7.15 2.72
N PHE A 289 11.02 6.63 3.85
CA PHE A 289 10.22 6.10 4.96
C PHE A 289 9.90 7.15 6.03
N ASP A 290 8.72 7.03 6.65
CA ASP A 290 8.34 7.89 7.79
C ASP A 290 9.33 7.74 8.94
N LYS A 291 9.79 8.88 9.47
CA LYS A 291 10.76 8.96 10.56
C LYS A 291 10.27 8.27 11.84
N GLY A 292 8.98 8.40 12.17
CA GLY A 292 8.39 7.76 13.34
C GLY A 292 8.43 6.24 13.22
N LYS A 293 8.08 5.71 12.05
CA LYS A 293 8.18 4.29 11.72
C LYS A 293 9.63 3.79 11.79
N VAL A 294 10.57 4.48 11.14
CA VAL A 294 12.01 4.13 11.18
C VAL A 294 12.50 4.05 12.62
N CYS A 295 12.17 5.04 13.45
CA CYS A 295 12.53 5.01 14.86
C CYS A 295 11.92 3.82 15.61
N ALA A 296 10.64 3.49 15.37
CA ALA A 296 9.98 2.36 16.01
C ALA A 296 10.61 1.02 15.60
N VAL A 297 10.90 0.83 14.31
CA VAL A 297 11.51 -0.39 13.76
C VAL A 297 12.92 -0.60 14.31
N LEU A 298 13.80 0.41 14.19
CA LEU A 298 15.17 0.31 14.69
C LEU A 298 15.22 0.16 16.21
N HIS A 299 14.25 0.72 16.94
CA HIS A 299 14.14 0.56 18.38
C HIS A 299 13.65 -0.83 18.79
N ALA A 300 12.67 -1.39 18.07
CA ALA A 300 12.21 -2.76 18.28
C ALA A 300 13.33 -3.78 18.06
N ALA A 301 14.23 -3.52 17.10
CA ALA A 301 15.46 -4.28 16.90
C ALA A 301 16.58 -3.97 17.92
N SER A 302 16.30 -3.17 18.96
CA SER A 302 17.27 -2.71 19.96
C SER A 302 18.48 -1.95 19.41
N TRP A 303 18.41 -1.49 18.16
CA TRP A 303 19.52 -0.83 17.46
C TRP A 303 19.53 0.69 17.70
N LEU A 304 18.35 1.31 17.79
CA LEU A 304 18.17 2.73 18.13
C LEU A 304 17.76 2.89 19.61
N LYS A 305 18.49 3.75 20.36
CA LYS A 305 18.18 4.04 21.77
C LYS A 305 17.11 5.13 21.91
N TYR A 306 16.01 4.82 22.60
CA TYR A 306 15.05 5.83 23.06
C TYR A 306 15.53 6.54 24.34
N ASN A 307 15.34 7.86 24.45
CA ASN A 307 15.64 8.63 25.66
C ASN A 307 14.38 8.78 26.52
N ALA A 308 14.18 7.83 27.45
CA ALA A 308 13.05 7.83 28.37
C ALA A 308 12.99 9.09 29.26
N LYS A 309 14.14 9.59 29.74
CA LYS A 309 14.20 10.77 30.62
C LYS A 309 13.76 12.06 29.90
N GLY A 310 14.03 12.17 28.61
CA GLY A 310 13.66 13.31 27.78
C GLY A 310 12.35 13.14 27.02
N ASN A 311 11.70 11.98 27.14
CA ASN A 311 10.56 11.54 26.34
C ASN A 311 10.71 11.84 24.84
N ARG A 312 11.83 11.37 24.24
CA ARG A 312 12.16 11.62 22.83
C ARG A 312 13.17 10.63 22.28
N TRP A 313 13.29 10.58 20.96
CA TRP A 313 14.27 9.76 20.25
C TRP A 313 15.72 10.27 20.34
N GLN A 314 15.91 11.58 20.53
CA GLN A 314 17.23 12.20 20.46
C GLN A 314 17.92 12.32 21.83
N HIS A 315 19.23 12.09 21.83
CA HIS A 315 20.11 12.19 22.99
C HIS A 315 20.93 13.47 22.93
N GLN A 316 21.04 14.17 24.06
CA GLN A 316 21.80 15.41 24.14
C GLN A 316 23.26 15.12 24.49
N ILE A 317 24.17 15.65 23.68
CA ILE A 317 25.60 15.70 24.00
C ILE A 317 25.90 17.11 24.51
N LYS A 318 26.49 17.21 25.71
CA LYS A 318 26.81 18.49 26.35
C LYS A 318 27.69 19.35 25.42
N GLY A 319 27.22 20.57 25.14
CA GLY A 319 27.92 21.52 24.27
C GLY A 319 27.89 21.21 22.76
N LYS A 320 27.19 20.15 22.32
CA LYS A 320 27.22 19.69 20.91
C LYS A 320 25.84 19.53 20.26
N GLY A 321 24.76 19.49 21.04
CA GLY A 321 23.38 19.43 20.52
C GLY A 321 22.71 18.07 20.75
N ARG A 322 21.76 17.72 19.87
CA ARG A 322 20.94 16.50 19.98
C ARG A 322 21.07 15.61 18.76
N PHE A 323 21.15 14.30 18.99
CA PHE A 323 21.49 13.30 17.97
C PHE A 323 20.66 12.04 18.14
N TYR A 324 20.46 11.28 17.06
CA TYR A 324 19.95 9.91 17.13
C TYR A 324 21.09 8.97 17.53
N LEU A 325 20.86 8.08 18.49
CA LEU A 325 21.89 7.18 19.02
C LEU A 325 21.64 5.76 18.54
N ILE A 326 22.52 5.27 17.65
CA ILE A 326 22.56 3.87 17.21
C ILE A 326 23.70 3.14 17.94
N CYS A 327 23.44 1.92 18.39
CA CYS A 327 24.37 1.07 19.14
C CYS A 327 24.83 -0.12 18.28
N GLY A 328 26.12 -0.20 17.98
CA GLY A 328 26.72 -1.24 17.14
C GLY A 328 26.66 -0.88 15.65
N VAL A 329 27.68 -1.31 14.90
CA VAL A 329 27.71 -1.18 13.43
C VAL A 329 26.76 -2.16 12.75
N LEU A 330 26.52 -3.30 13.39
CA LEU A 330 25.57 -4.33 13.00
C LEU A 330 24.38 -4.32 13.96
N PRO A 331 23.18 -4.74 13.52
CA PRO A 331 22.05 -4.94 14.42
C PRO A 331 22.35 -6.07 15.41
N PRO A 332 21.85 -6.00 16.66
CA PRO A 332 22.10 -7.02 17.68
C PRO A 332 21.79 -8.46 17.24
N SER A 333 20.76 -8.66 16.41
CA SER A 333 20.38 -9.97 15.90
C SER A 333 21.43 -10.66 15.02
N GLU A 334 22.29 -9.90 14.33
CA GLU A 334 23.39 -10.45 13.52
C GLU A 334 24.65 -10.76 14.33
N LEU A 335 24.74 -10.27 15.57
CA LEU A 335 25.85 -10.54 16.47
C LEU A 335 25.63 -11.87 17.23
N GLU A 336 24.39 -12.18 17.59
CA GLU A 336 24.02 -13.44 18.27
C GLU A 336 24.26 -14.69 17.39
N GLU A 337 24.11 -14.59 16.06
CA GLU A 337 24.41 -15.71 15.14
C GLU A 337 25.92 -16.01 15.00
N SER A 338 26.79 -15.10 15.44
CA SER A 338 28.25 -15.23 15.27
C SER A 338 28.97 -15.90 16.44
N ASP A 339 28.30 -16.05 17.59
CA ASP A 339 28.85 -16.69 18.80
C ASP A 339 28.67 -18.23 18.82
N GLU A 340 28.07 -18.82 17.77
CA GLU A 340 27.89 -20.28 17.61
C GLU A 340 28.97 -20.97 16.75
N LEU A 341 30.05 -20.27 16.37
CA LEU A 341 31.17 -20.79 15.55
C LEU A 341 32.50 -20.82 16.33
#